data_AF-A0A0M3K8S2-F1
#
_entry.id   AF-A0A0M3K8S2-F1
#
_cell.length_a   1.000
_cell.length_b   1.000
_cell.length_c   1.000
_cell.angle_alpha   90.00
_cell.angle_beta   90.00
_cell.angle_gamma   90.00
#
_symmetry.space_group_name_H-M   'P 1'
#
loop_
_entity.id
_entity.type
_entity.pdbx_description
1 polymer ?
#
loop_
_entity_poly.entity_id
_entity_poly.type
_entity_poly.pdbx_seq_one_letter_code
_entity_poly.pdbx_strand_id
1 'polypeptide(L)'
;MGRTLAPFATSGFIPAYGFGDAKTGDRSVFKLKDDGECRNLDEVLRVYNKVTPTVSLSGPTNFAPVIYQAIEICEAVQDYHILVIVADGQVTNEKATRKAIVRACQYPLSIIVVGVGDGPWDMMRVFDDSLPKRPWDNFHFVEFHDVMRKAKGIQSGELSFAIQSLLEIPDQYGIVKQLGLVRGSKLHSKAK
;
A
#
# COMPACT_ATOMS: atom_id res chain seq x y z
N MET A 1 12.38 -2.20 3.40
CA MET A 1 10.92 -2.34 3.57
C MET A 1 10.48 -3.78 3.72
N GLY A 2 10.60 -4.63 2.68
CA GLY A 2 10.11 -6.00 2.79
C GLY A 2 10.62 -6.73 4.03
N ARG A 3 11.93 -6.74 4.26
CA ARG A 3 12.53 -7.36 5.47
C ARG A 3 12.04 -6.76 6.80
N THR A 4 11.64 -5.49 6.81
CA THR A 4 11.11 -4.78 7.98
C THR A 4 9.63 -5.09 8.20
N LEU A 5 8.87 -5.31 7.12
CA LEU A 5 7.45 -5.65 7.12
C LEU A 5 7.21 -7.16 7.27
N ALA A 6 8.18 -8.00 6.92
CA ALA A 6 8.07 -9.45 6.97
C ALA A 6 7.63 -9.99 8.35
N PRO A 7 8.10 -9.44 9.50
CA PRO A 7 7.62 -9.84 10.82
C PRO A 7 6.13 -9.53 11.07
N PHE A 8 5.55 -8.58 10.33
CA PHE A 8 4.15 -8.15 10.47
C PHE A 8 3.20 -8.87 9.49
N ALA A 9 3.72 -9.63 8.52
CA ALA A 9 2.91 -10.42 7.60
C ALA A 9 2.40 -11.69 8.29
N THR A 10 1.23 -11.59 8.93
CA THR A 10 0.58 -12.68 9.70
C THR A 10 -0.07 -13.75 8.83
N SER A 11 -0.37 -13.45 7.56
CA SER A 11 -1.15 -14.31 6.66
C SER A 11 -0.38 -15.50 6.08
N GLY A 12 0.95 -15.58 6.22
CA GLY A 12 1.77 -16.62 5.61
C GLY A 12 1.85 -16.56 4.07
N PHE A 13 1.18 -15.58 3.46
CA PHE A 13 1.24 -15.27 2.04
C PHE A 13 1.05 -13.77 1.78
N ILE A 14 1.61 -13.30 0.67
CA ILE A 14 1.64 -11.91 0.22
C ILE A 14 0.95 -11.84 -1.14
N PRO A 15 -0.24 -11.24 -1.21
CA PRO A 15 -0.88 -10.94 -2.47
C PRO A 15 -0.11 -9.87 -3.24
N ALA A 16 0.18 -10.15 -4.51
CA ALA A 16 0.99 -9.27 -5.35
C ALA A 16 0.27 -9.00 -6.68
N TYR A 17 0.06 -7.72 -6.97
CA TYR A 17 -0.70 -7.25 -8.13
C TYR A 17 0.06 -6.17 -8.92
N GLY A 18 -0.14 -6.15 -10.23
CA GLY A 18 0.30 -5.11 -11.13
C GLY A 18 -0.90 -4.32 -11.68
N PHE A 19 -0.65 -3.09 -12.10
CA PHE A 19 -1.64 -2.18 -12.67
C PHE A 19 -0.95 -1.22 -13.65
N GLY A 20 -1.72 -0.58 -14.54
CA GLY A 20 -1.20 0.42 -15.47
C GLY A 20 -0.50 -0.15 -16.71
N ASP A 21 -0.58 -1.47 -16.94
CA ASP A 21 -0.14 -2.06 -18.20
C ASP A 21 -1.18 -1.84 -19.31
N ALA A 22 -0.79 -2.08 -20.56
CA ALA A 22 -1.68 -1.90 -21.71
C ALA A 22 -2.98 -2.73 -21.64
N LYS A 23 -2.99 -3.85 -20.90
CA LYS A 23 -4.19 -4.68 -20.73
C LYS A 23 -5.11 -4.15 -19.63
N THR A 24 -4.56 -3.75 -18.49
CA THR A 24 -5.37 -3.30 -17.35
C THR A 24 -5.78 -1.84 -17.41
N GLY A 25 -4.97 -1.00 -18.06
CA GLY A 25 -5.14 0.45 -18.11
C GLY A 25 -5.35 1.05 -16.72
N ASP A 26 -6.34 1.92 -16.59
CA ASP A 26 -6.72 2.57 -15.32
C ASP A 26 -7.89 1.87 -14.59
N ARG A 27 -8.29 0.66 -15.04
CA ARG A 27 -9.57 0.04 -14.64
C ARG A 27 -9.45 -1.20 -13.80
N SER A 28 -8.34 -1.92 -13.89
CA SER A 28 -8.20 -3.24 -13.27
C SER A 28 -6.78 -3.49 -12.76
N VAL A 29 -6.60 -4.61 -12.09
CA VAL A 29 -5.31 -5.14 -11.66
C VAL A 29 -5.12 -6.53 -12.28
N PHE A 30 -3.87 -6.98 -12.38
CA PHE A 30 -3.54 -8.36 -12.70
C PHE A 30 -2.70 -8.96 -11.57
N LYS A 31 -2.86 -10.26 -11.31
CA LYS A 31 -2.01 -10.95 -10.34
C LYS A 31 -0.61 -11.13 -10.92
N LEU A 32 0.42 -10.87 -10.12
CA LEU A 32 1.80 -11.19 -10.51
C LEU A 32 2.02 -12.70 -10.61
N LYS A 33 1.31 -13.48 -9.78
CA LYS A 33 1.39 -14.93 -9.74
C LYS A 33 0.02 -15.51 -10.11
N ASP A 34 -0.03 -16.25 -11.21
CA ASP A 34 -1.28 -16.85 -11.71
C ASP A 34 -1.78 -17.96 -10.76
N ASP A 35 -0.86 -18.68 -10.12
CA ASP A 35 -1.12 -19.85 -9.28
C ASP A 35 -1.02 -19.52 -7.77
N GLY A 36 -1.99 -18.76 -7.28
CA GLY A 36 -2.11 -18.43 -5.86
C GLY A 36 -1.22 -17.26 -5.44
N GLU A 37 -0.83 -17.23 -4.17
CA GLU A 37 -0.15 -16.07 -3.56
C GLU A 37 1.35 -16.34 -3.33
N CYS A 38 2.14 -15.27 -3.15
CA CYS A 38 3.58 -15.39 -2.87
C CYS A 38 3.80 -15.75 -1.39
N ARG A 39 4.71 -16.68 -1.06
CA ARG A 39 4.92 -17.10 0.34
C ARG A 39 5.71 -16.07 1.15
N ASN A 40 6.56 -15.30 0.48
CA ASN A 40 7.41 -14.29 1.09
C ASN A 40 7.85 -13.27 0.03
N LEU A 41 8.57 -12.24 0.47
CA LEU A 41 9.03 -11.16 -0.40
C LEU A 41 10.09 -11.58 -1.40
N ASP A 42 10.90 -12.60 -1.09
CA ASP A 42 11.86 -13.14 -2.05
C ASP A 42 11.12 -13.78 -3.24
N GLU A 43 9.99 -14.43 -2.98
CA GLU A 43 9.11 -14.95 -4.02
C GLU A 43 8.43 -13.82 -4.80
N VAL A 44 7.96 -12.76 -4.13
CA VAL A 44 7.41 -11.56 -4.81
C VAL A 44 8.45 -10.98 -5.77
N LEU A 45 9.69 -10.80 -5.33
CA LEU A 45 10.77 -10.24 -6.16
C LEU A 45 11.10 -11.17 -7.34
N ARG A 46 11.14 -12.48 -7.12
CA ARG A 46 11.37 -13.46 -8.17
C ARG A 46 10.27 -13.43 -9.22
N VAL A 47 9.01 -13.38 -8.80
CA VAL A 47 7.85 -13.33 -9.71
C VAL A 47 7.82 -11.99 -10.45
N TYR A 48 8.05 -10.87 -9.76
CA TYR A 48 8.18 -9.54 -10.38
C TYR A 48 9.24 -9.56 -11.49
N ASN A 49 10.45 -10.02 -11.22
CA ASN A 49 11.53 -10.09 -12.22
C ASN A 49 11.19 -10.99 -13.42
N LYS A 50 10.34 -12.01 -13.22
CA LYS A 50 9.87 -12.89 -14.29
C LYS A 50 8.78 -12.24 -15.15
N VAL A 51 7.84 -11.52 -14.52
CA VAL A 51 6.63 -10.99 -15.18
C VAL A 51 6.89 -9.64 -15.83
N THR A 52 7.60 -8.73 -15.17
CA THR A 52 7.82 -7.35 -15.65
C THR A 52 8.36 -7.26 -17.08
N PRO A 53 9.31 -8.11 -17.55
CA PRO A 53 9.76 -8.09 -18.94
C PRO A 53 8.68 -8.41 -19.98
N THR A 54 7.60 -9.07 -19.57
CA THR A 54 6.46 -9.44 -20.43
C THR A 54 5.33 -8.42 -20.40
N VAL A 55 5.39 -7.45 -19.47
CA VAL A 55 4.38 -6.44 -19.29
C VAL A 55 4.64 -5.27 -20.22
N SER A 56 3.66 -4.93 -21.05
CA SER A 56 3.70 -3.70 -21.85
C SER A 56 3.25 -2.53 -20.97
N LEU A 57 4.23 -1.80 -20.42
CA LEU A 57 3.97 -0.60 -19.63
C LEU A 57 3.16 0.42 -20.44
N SER A 58 2.16 1.03 -19.80
CA SER A 58 1.26 1.99 -20.42
C SER A 58 0.84 3.06 -19.40
N GLY A 59 -0.31 3.66 -19.63
CA GLY A 59 -1.02 4.52 -18.70
C GLY A 59 -2.52 4.47 -19.04
N PRO A 60 -3.37 5.24 -18.34
CA PRO A 60 -3.06 6.21 -17.28
C PRO A 60 -2.77 5.56 -15.91
N THR A 61 -1.98 6.22 -15.04
CA THR A 61 -1.75 5.75 -13.66
C THR A 61 -2.94 6.07 -12.74
N ASN A 62 -3.54 5.04 -12.16
CA ASN A 62 -4.67 5.13 -11.23
C ASN A 62 -4.54 4.07 -10.12
N PHE A 63 -4.56 4.50 -8.86
CA PHE A 63 -4.46 3.57 -7.73
C PHE A 63 -5.82 3.00 -7.30
N ALA A 64 -6.94 3.54 -7.81
CA ALA A 64 -8.25 3.07 -7.42
C ALA A 64 -8.45 1.54 -7.60
N PRO A 65 -8.05 0.92 -8.72
CA PRO A 65 -8.22 -0.53 -8.90
C PRO A 65 -7.49 -1.36 -7.84
N VAL A 66 -6.23 -1.02 -7.52
CA VAL A 66 -5.45 -1.77 -6.52
C VAL A 66 -5.94 -1.53 -5.10
N ILE A 67 -6.42 -0.33 -4.79
CA ILE A 67 -7.04 -0.04 -3.49
C ILE A 67 -8.35 -0.82 -3.33
N TYR A 68 -9.19 -0.89 -4.36
CA TYR A 68 -10.40 -1.73 -4.32
C TYR A 68 -10.07 -3.21 -4.18
N GLN A 69 -9.05 -3.70 -4.88
CA GLN A 69 -8.60 -5.09 -4.71
C GLN A 69 -8.15 -5.36 -3.27
N ALA A 70 -7.43 -4.42 -2.64
CA ALA A 70 -7.02 -4.55 -1.24
C ALA A 70 -8.22 -4.54 -0.28
N ILE A 71 -9.25 -3.73 -0.56
CA ILE A 71 -10.50 -3.75 0.19
C ILE A 71 -11.16 -5.14 0.14
N GLU A 72 -11.26 -5.75 -1.05
CA GLU A 72 -11.83 -7.09 -1.22
C GLU A 72 -11.05 -8.14 -0.40
N ILE A 73 -9.72 -8.03 -0.38
CA ILE A 73 -8.86 -8.92 0.43
C ILE A 73 -9.11 -8.68 1.92
N CYS A 74 -9.18 -7.43 2.38
CA CYS A 74 -9.51 -7.11 3.76
C CYS A 74 -10.88 -7.66 4.18
N GLU A 75 -11.88 -7.55 3.31
CA GLU A 75 -13.22 -8.11 3.54
C GLU A 75 -13.22 -9.63 3.62
N ALA A 76 -12.46 -10.31 2.75
CA ALA A 76 -12.39 -11.77 2.73
C ALA A 76 -11.63 -12.33 3.94
N VAL A 77 -10.48 -11.73 4.28
CA VAL A 77 -9.58 -12.22 5.34
C VAL A 77 -10.03 -11.73 6.72
N GLN A 78 -10.76 -10.60 6.81
CA GLN A 78 -11.24 -10.00 8.06
C GLN A 78 -10.12 -9.68 9.07
N ASP A 79 -8.93 -9.30 8.57
CA ASP A 79 -7.76 -8.91 9.37
C ASP A 79 -7.22 -7.55 8.93
N TYR A 80 -6.30 -6.97 9.71
CA TYR A 80 -5.60 -5.74 9.38
C TYR A 80 -4.58 -5.97 8.26
N HIS A 81 -4.63 -5.12 7.23
CA HIS A 81 -3.71 -5.19 6.10
C HIS A 81 -3.02 -3.85 5.87
N ILE A 82 -1.79 -3.95 5.35
CA ILE A 82 -1.02 -2.83 4.84
C ILE A 82 -0.85 -3.05 3.33
N LEU A 83 -1.49 -2.20 2.53
CA LEU A 83 -1.25 -2.15 1.09
C LEU A 83 0.00 -1.30 0.84
N VAL A 84 1.01 -1.89 0.21
CA VAL A 84 2.20 -1.17 -0.26
C VAL A 84 2.11 -1.01 -1.77
N ILE A 85 2.03 0.23 -2.24
CA ILE A 85 2.03 0.59 -3.66
C ILE A 85 3.42 1.15 -3.99
N VAL A 86 4.09 0.57 -4.98
CA VAL A 86 5.33 1.13 -5.54
C VAL A 86 4.98 1.74 -6.89
N ALA A 87 5.21 3.03 -7.05
CA ALA A 87 4.85 3.77 -8.27
C ALA A 87 5.90 4.84 -8.60
N ASP A 88 6.03 5.14 -9.89
CA ASP A 88 7.06 6.03 -10.42
C ASP A 88 6.61 7.50 -10.59
N GLY A 89 5.34 7.80 -10.33
CA GLY A 89 4.85 9.17 -10.41
C GLY A 89 3.37 9.31 -10.75
N GLN A 90 3.06 10.49 -11.30
CA GLN A 90 1.75 11.13 -11.41
C GLN A 90 0.56 10.17 -11.59
N VAL A 91 -0.32 10.16 -10.59
CA VAL A 91 -1.69 9.69 -10.74
C VAL A 91 -2.44 10.65 -11.65
N THR A 92 -2.92 10.13 -12.76
CA THR A 92 -3.69 10.88 -13.76
C THR A 92 -5.18 10.96 -13.38
N ASN A 93 -5.69 9.97 -12.65
CA ASN A 93 -7.08 9.92 -12.19
C ASN A 93 -7.19 10.17 -10.68
N GLU A 94 -6.95 11.43 -10.29
CA GLU A 94 -6.98 11.87 -8.89
C GLU A 94 -8.34 11.61 -8.24
N LYS A 95 -9.43 11.92 -8.94
CA LYS A 95 -10.79 11.81 -8.38
C LYS A 95 -11.14 10.36 -8.03
N ALA A 96 -10.79 9.41 -8.88
CA ALA A 96 -11.01 7.99 -8.62
C ALA A 96 -10.14 7.51 -7.44
N THR A 97 -8.87 7.87 -7.45
CA THR A 97 -7.92 7.51 -6.39
C THR A 97 -8.36 8.05 -5.02
N ARG A 98 -8.73 9.34 -4.93
CA ARG A 98 -9.28 9.93 -3.70
C ARG A 98 -10.52 9.19 -3.21
N LYS A 99 -11.45 8.84 -4.10
CA LYS A 99 -12.67 8.11 -3.73
C LYS A 99 -12.33 6.73 -3.16
N ALA A 100 -11.34 6.05 -3.73
CA ALA A 100 -10.89 4.75 -3.25
C ALA A 100 -10.21 4.87 -1.87
N ILE A 101 -9.35 5.87 -1.65
CA ILE A 101 -8.70 6.12 -0.35
C ILE A 101 -9.75 6.38 0.73
N VAL A 102 -10.73 7.25 0.48
CA VAL A 102 -11.82 7.55 1.44
C VAL A 102 -12.67 6.31 1.72
N ARG A 103 -12.93 5.47 0.71
CA ARG A 103 -13.64 4.20 0.90
C ARG A 103 -12.83 3.22 1.75
N ALA A 104 -11.51 3.17 1.57
CA ALA A 104 -10.62 2.29 2.33
C ALA A 104 -10.64 2.58 3.85
N CYS A 105 -10.97 3.79 4.29
CA CYS A 105 -11.12 4.13 5.71
C CYS A 105 -12.20 3.33 6.46
N GLN A 106 -13.11 2.65 5.73
CA GLN A 106 -14.15 1.80 6.31
C GLN A 106 -13.68 0.38 6.61
N TYR A 107 -12.42 0.09 6.30
CA TYR A 107 -11.79 -1.23 6.41
C TYR A 107 -10.53 -1.13 7.27
N PRO A 108 -10.07 -2.26 7.84
CA PRO A 108 -8.80 -2.30 8.56
C PRO A 108 -7.62 -2.30 7.56
N LEU A 109 -7.49 -1.23 6.78
CA LEU A 109 -6.55 -1.09 5.68
C LEU A 109 -5.76 0.22 5.79
N SER A 110 -4.45 0.07 5.93
CA SER A 110 -3.48 1.16 5.76
C SER A 110 -2.85 1.10 4.38
N ILE A 111 -2.57 2.26 3.79
CA ILE A 111 -1.98 2.38 2.45
C ILE A 111 -0.64 3.11 2.58
N ILE A 112 0.44 2.48 2.12
CA ILE A 112 1.75 3.12 1.98
C ILE A 112 2.05 3.24 0.48
N VAL A 113 2.35 4.45 0.02
CA VAL A 113 2.82 4.68 -1.34
C VAL A 113 4.31 5.01 -1.32
N VAL A 114 5.09 4.20 -2.00
CA VAL A 114 6.53 4.38 -2.19
C VAL A 114 6.76 4.98 -3.58
N GLY A 115 7.15 6.24 -3.61
CA GLY A 115 7.56 6.93 -4.83
C GLY A 115 8.97 6.57 -5.25
N VAL A 116 9.14 6.03 -6.46
CA VAL A 116 10.44 5.79 -7.09
C VAL A 116 10.60 6.67 -8.34
N GLY A 117 11.82 7.02 -8.76
CA GLY A 117 12.04 7.93 -9.88
C GLY A 117 11.95 9.41 -9.51
N ASP A 118 11.73 10.25 -10.52
CA ASP A 118 11.96 11.69 -10.47
C ASP A 118 10.71 12.51 -10.10
N GLY A 119 9.53 11.88 -10.01
CA GLY A 119 8.26 12.57 -9.73
C GLY A 119 7.68 13.28 -10.96
N PRO A 120 6.88 14.36 -10.78
CA PRO A 120 6.66 15.12 -9.56
C PRO A 120 5.75 14.43 -8.52
N TRP A 121 5.92 14.81 -7.24
CA TRP A 121 5.27 14.17 -6.09
C TRP A 121 4.20 15.02 -5.40
N ASP A 122 3.89 16.22 -5.92
CA ASP A 122 2.98 17.17 -5.26
C ASP A 122 1.60 16.56 -4.96
N MET A 123 1.05 15.79 -5.91
CA MET A 123 -0.23 15.10 -5.73
C MET A 123 -0.20 14.05 -4.62
N MET A 124 0.93 13.36 -4.44
CA MET A 124 1.06 12.37 -3.38
C MET A 124 1.08 13.03 -2.02
N ARG A 125 1.75 14.19 -1.90
CA ARG A 125 1.76 15.00 -0.67
C ARG A 125 0.37 15.56 -0.34
N VAL A 126 -0.42 15.92 -1.35
CA VAL A 126 -1.83 16.30 -1.14
C VAL A 126 -2.64 15.14 -0.58
N PHE A 127 -2.43 13.92 -1.09
CA PHE A 127 -3.10 12.72 -0.57
C PHE A 127 -2.67 12.37 0.86
N ASP A 128 -1.41 12.65 1.20
CA ASP A 128 -0.83 12.45 2.53
C ASP A 128 -1.38 13.48 3.53
N ASP A 129 -1.22 14.78 3.26
CA ASP A 129 -1.45 15.85 4.24
C ASP A 129 -2.90 16.35 4.30
N SER A 130 -3.66 16.24 3.21
CA SER A 130 -4.80 17.14 3.00
C SER A 130 -5.98 16.55 2.26
N LEU A 131 -6.31 15.26 2.47
CA LEU A 131 -7.54 14.67 1.94
C LEU A 131 -8.78 15.17 2.70
N PRO A 132 -9.58 16.11 2.15
CA PRO A 132 -10.78 16.56 2.83
C PRO A 132 -11.79 15.41 2.90
N LYS A 133 -12.36 15.18 4.08
CA LYS A 133 -13.47 14.24 4.36
C LYS A 133 -13.10 12.76 4.59
N ARG A 134 -11.82 12.41 4.81
CA ARG A 134 -11.50 11.06 5.33
C ARG A 134 -11.73 10.99 6.85
N PRO A 135 -12.34 9.92 7.40
CA PRO A 135 -12.59 9.80 8.85
C PRO A 135 -11.33 9.71 9.70
N TRP A 136 -10.24 9.20 9.14
CA TRP A 136 -8.93 9.07 9.75
C TRP A 136 -7.86 8.98 8.66
N ASP A 137 -6.60 9.20 9.04
CA ASP A 137 -5.48 9.12 8.12
C ASP A 137 -5.07 7.68 7.84
N ASN A 138 -5.37 7.16 6.64
CA ASN A 138 -5.04 5.80 6.24
C ASN A 138 -4.05 5.72 5.08
N PHE A 139 -3.41 6.84 4.70
CA PHE A 139 -2.58 6.92 3.51
C PHE A 139 -1.29 7.66 3.86
N HIS A 140 -0.16 6.98 3.68
CA HIS A 140 1.18 7.50 3.96
C HIS A 140 2.04 7.49 2.69
N PHE A 141 2.71 8.61 2.36
CA PHE A 141 3.61 8.69 1.20
C PHE A 141 5.09 8.79 1.60
N VAL A 142 5.95 8.01 0.92
CA VAL A 142 7.41 8.08 1.09
C VAL A 142 8.12 8.17 -0.26
N GLU A 143 8.95 9.21 -0.41
CA GLU A 143 9.81 9.41 -1.59
C GLU A 143 11.15 8.66 -1.41
N PHE A 144 11.28 7.49 -2.04
CA PHE A 144 12.44 6.61 -1.84
C PHE A 144 13.78 7.30 -2.15
N HIS A 145 13.87 7.98 -3.29
CA HIS A 145 15.12 8.59 -3.74
C HIS A 145 15.55 9.76 -2.84
N ASP A 146 14.62 10.52 -2.29
CA ASP A 146 14.93 11.59 -1.33
C ASP A 146 15.49 11.03 -0.02
N VAL A 147 14.89 9.96 0.50
CA VAL A 147 15.39 9.31 1.72
C VAL A 147 16.79 8.75 1.52
N MET A 148 17.01 8.04 0.40
CA MET A 148 18.32 7.46 0.09
C MET A 148 19.38 8.52 -0.13
N ARG A 149 19.05 9.66 -0.78
CA ARG A 149 19.96 10.78 -1.01
C ARG A 149 20.38 11.49 0.28
N LYS A 150 19.49 11.58 1.26
CA LYS A 150 19.77 12.22 2.57
C LYS A 150 20.60 11.32 3.50
N ALA A 151 20.69 10.02 3.22
CA ALA A 151 21.39 9.08 4.06
C ALA A 151 22.91 9.15 3.89
N LYS A 152 23.65 8.91 4.98
CA LYS A 152 25.13 8.90 4.98
C LYS A 152 25.74 7.63 4.40
N GLY A 153 24.92 6.64 4.05
CA GLY A 153 25.35 5.35 3.51
C GLY A 153 24.18 4.40 3.30
N ILE A 154 24.40 3.29 2.58
CA ILE A 154 23.34 2.36 2.14
C ILE A 154 22.56 1.78 3.33
N GLN A 155 23.25 1.24 4.34
CA GLN A 155 22.59 0.66 5.52
C GLN A 155 21.77 1.69 6.30
N SER A 156 22.32 2.90 6.46
CA SER A 156 21.59 4.00 7.09
C SER A 156 20.37 4.41 6.27
N GLY A 157 20.46 4.40 4.94
CA GLY A 157 19.36 4.72 4.04
C GLY A 157 18.25 3.68 4.10
N GLU A 158 18.60 2.39 4.09
CA GLU A 158 17.63 1.29 4.25
C GLU A 158 16.88 1.38 5.59
N LEU A 159 17.60 1.70 6.67
CA LEU A 159 17.00 1.91 7.98
C LEU A 159 16.08 3.14 8.00
N SER A 160 16.56 4.28 7.49
CA SER A 160 15.77 5.52 7.41
C SER A 160 14.51 5.30 6.57
N PHE A 161 14.62 4.60 5.44
CA PHE A 161 13.49 4.29 4.57
C PHE A 161 12.48 3.37 5.25
N ALA A 162 12.96 2.35 5.97
CA ALA A 162 12.11 1.46 6.74
C ALA A 162 11.35 2.21 7.86
N ILE A 163 12.03 3.09 8.59
CA ILE A 163 11.43 3.92 9.65
C ILE A 163 10.38 4.86 9.06
N GLN A 164 10.73 5.60 7.99
CA GLN A 164 9.80 6.54 7.38
C GLN A 164 8.57 5.82 6.83
N SER A 165 8.74 4.72 6.10
CA SER A 165 7.62 3.94 5.54
C SER A 165 6.63 3.43 6.59
N LEU A 166 7.07 3.24 7.82
CA LEU A 166 6.28 2.65 8.89
C LEU A 166 5.83 3.67 9.93
N LEU A 167 6.15 4.96 9.75
CA LEU A 167 6.01 5.98 10.78
C LEU A 167 4.58 6.08 11.31
N GLU A 168 3.59 6.01 10.41
CA GLU A 168 2.18 6.18 10.76
C GLU A 168 1.46 4.87 11.10
N ILE A 169 2.02 3.72 10.71
CA ILE A 169 1.37 2.42 10.85
C ILE A 169 0.91 2.11 12.29
N PRO A 170 1.71 2.39 13.34
CA PRO A 170 1.27 2.18 14.72
C PRO A 170 0.02 2.99 15.09
N ASP A 171 -0.02 4.27 14.72
CA ASP A 171 -1.14 5.17 15.04
C ASP A 171 -2.39 4.79 14.24
N GLN A 172 -2.21 4.50 12.95
CA GLN A 172 -3.26 4.00 12.06
C GLN A 172 -3.89 2.71 12.60
N TYR A 173 -3.06 1.74 13.00
CA TYR A 173 -3.54 0.50 13.62
C TYR A 173 -4.28 0.75 14.95
N GLY A 174 -3.82 1.72 15.75
CA GLY A 174 -4.52 2.18 16.95
C GLY A 174 -5.93 2.68 16.66
N ILE A 175 -6.10 3.52 15.62
CA ILE A 175 -7.41 4.04 15.19
C ILE A 175 -8.30 2.90 14.70
N VAL A 176 -7.78 2.00 13.86
CA VAL A 176 -8.54 0.85 13.35
C VAL A 176 -9.08 -0.02 14.50
N LYS A 177 -8.31 -0.21 15.59
CA LYS A 177 -8.79 -0.89 16.80
C LYS A 177 -9.90 -0.13 17.52
N GLN A 178 -9.73 1.19 17.68
CA GLN A 178 -10.73 2.05 18.34
C GLN A 178 -12.06 2.08 17.58
N LEU A 179 -12.00 2.06 16.25
CA LEU A 179 -13.17 1.97 15.37
C LEU A 179 -13.81 0.57 15.36
N GLY A 180 -13.18 -0.43 16.00
CA GLY A 180 -13.71 -1.79 16.07
C GLY A 180 -13.67 -2.55 14.74
N LEU A 181 -12.76 -2.16 13.83
CA LEU A 181 -12.65 -2.73 12.48
C LEU A 181 -11.88 -4.06 12.45
N VAL A 182 -11.00 -4.32 13.44
CA VAL A 182 -10.35 -5.64 13.60
C VAL A 182 -11.18 -6.54 14.52
N ARG A 183 -11.42 -7.80 14.14
CA ARG A 183 -12.06 -8.80 15.01
C ARG A 183 -11.14 -9.19 16.16
N GLY A 184 -11.23 -8.42 17.24
CA GLY A 184 -10.53 -8.68 18.51
C GLY A 184 -10.83 -7.63 19.59
N SER A 185 -11.26 -6.42 19.22
CA SER A 185 -11.57 -5.33 20.16
C SER A 185 -13.00 -5.34 20.71
N LYS A 186 -13.86 -6.30 20.32
CA LYS A 186 -15.21 -6.49 20.91
C LYS A 186 -15.24 -7.34 22.19
N LEU A 187 -14.08 -7.68 22.77
CA LEU A 187 -13.98 -8.25 24.10
C LEU A 187 -13.52 -7.15 25.06
N HIS A 188 -14.47 -6.49 25.74
CA HIS A 188 -14.39 -5.91 27.10
C HIS A 188 -15.49 -4.87 27.42
N SER A 189 -16.41 -4.55 26.51
CA SER A 189 -17.55 -3.65 26.80
C SER A 189 -18.83 -4.37 27.28
N LYS A 190 -18.70 -5.51 27.99
CA LYS A 190 -19.81 -6.09 28.77
C LYS A 190 -19.26 -6.77 30.03
N ALA A 191 -18.97 -5.96 31.04
CA ALA A 191 -18.99 -6.40 32.43
C ALA A 191 -19.92 -5.44 33.18
N LYS A 192 -21.07 -6.00 33.57
CA LYS A 192 -22.09 -5.57 34.55
C LYS A 192 -22.08 -4.13 35.06
#